data_AF-A0A919I2Q5-F1
#
_entry.id   AF-A0A919I2Q5-F1
#
_cell.length_a   1.000
_cell.length_b   1.000
_cell.length_c   1.000
_cell.angle_alpha   90.00
_cell.angle_beta   90.00
_cell.angle_gamma   90.00
#
_symmetry.space_group_name_H-M   'P 1'
#
loop_
_entity.id
_entity.type
_entity.pdbx_description
1 polymer ?
#
loop_
_entity_poly.entity_id
_entity_poly.type
_entity_poly.pdbx_seq_one_letter_code
_entity_poly.pdbx_strand_id
1 'polypeptide(L)'
;MINERIALLLLNGEAGRLSNNAHYTREFYHCMEGFASASVATCRSGNLKKFESHLNIAKKLYADGNETVKNGIVNVFLYKALDMLDQIPAAKRLAEKCLPQELLREISRQHYCSGL
;
A
#
# COMPACT_ATOMS: atom_id res chain seq x y z
N MET A 1 8.21 -14.75 0.44
CA MET A 1 8.33 -14.08 -0.89
C MET A 1 7.19 -14.49 -1.85
N ILE A 2 5.94 -14.61 -1.37
CA ILE A 2 4.77 -14.86 -2.25
C ILE A 2 4.05 -13.55 -2.57
N ASN A 3 3.89 -12.66 -1.58
CA ASN A 3 3.12 -11.41 -1.76
C ASN A 3 3.81 -10.39 -2.69
N GLU A 4 5.14 -10.26 -2.67
CA GLU A 4 5.89 -9.34 -3.54
C GLU A 4 5.86 -9.77 -5.00
N ARG A 5 5.93 -11.08 -5.26
CA ARG A 5 5.85 -11.66 -6.61
C ARG A 5 4.48 -11.47 -7.24
N ILE A 6 3.40 -11.57 -6.44
CA ILE A 6 2.03 -11.36 -6.93
C ILE A 6 1.80 -9.88 -7.28
N ALA A 7 2.25 -8.95 -6.44
CA ALA A 7 2.19 -7.52 -6.74
C ALA A 7 2.99 -7.15 -8.02
N LEU A 8 4.15 -7.78 -8.23
CA LEU A 8 4.96 -7.62 -9.44
C LEU A 8 4.38 -8.29 -10.69
N LEU A 9 3.66 -9.41 -10.54
CA LEU A 9 2.95 -10.06 -11.64
C LEU A 9 1.75 -9.22 -12.12
N LEU A 10 1.02 -8.61 -11.18
CA LEU A 10 -0.07 -7.66 -11.47
C LEU A 10 0.43 -6.41 -12.22
N LEU A 11 1.69 -6.01 -11.99
CA LEU A 11 2.37 -4.86 -12.62
C LEU A 11 2.75 -5.11 -14.09
N ASN A 12 3.00 -6.34 -14.53
CA ASN A 12 3.56 -6.64 -15.85
C ASN A 12 2.55 -6.65 -17.02
N GLY A 13 1.35 -6.08 -16.85
CA GLY A 13 0.46 -5.74 -17.96
C GLY A 13 -0.93 -6.37 -17.98
N GLU A 14 -1.33 -7.13 -16.95
CA GLU A 14 -2.66 -7.76 -16.93
C GLU A 14 -3.72 -6.96 -16.20
N ALA A 15 -3.34 -6.13 -15.21
CA ALA A 15 -4.33 -5.39 -14.41
C ALA A 15 -5.16 -4.38 -15.21
N GLY A 16 -4.62 -3.85 -16.31
CA GLY A 16 -5.37 -2.96 -17.21
C GLY A 16 -6.31 -3.71 -18.16
N ARG A 17 -5.99 -4.96 -18.52
CA ARG A 17 -6.78 -5.77 -19.45
C ARG A 17 -7.94 -6.49 -18.76
N LEU A 18 -7.83 -6.74 -17.45
CA LEU A 18 -8.80 -7.52 -16.67
C LEU A 18 -9.56 -6.69 -15.62
N SER A 19 -9.44 -5.36 -15.62
CA SER A 19 -10.11 -4.47 -14.66
C SER A 19 -11.65 -4.62 -14.63
N ASN A 20 -12.24 -5.02 -15.77
CA ASN A 20 -13.69 -5.29 -15.89
C ASN A 20 -14.08 -6.71 -15.45
N ASN A 21 -13.12 -7.58 -15.14
CA ASN A 21 -13.36 -8.92 -14.61
C ASN A 21 -13.47 -8.84 -13.08
N ALA A 22 -14.69 -8.99 -12.56
CA ALA A 22 -14.95 -8.91 -11.12
C ALA A 22 -14.16 -9.92 -10.28
N HIS A 23 -13.85 -11.10 -10.82
CA HIS A 23 -13.03 -12.10 -10.13
C HIS A 23 -11.59 -11.61 -9.98
N TYR A 24 -11.00 -11.11 -11.06
CA TYR A 24 -9.64 -10.59 -11.07
C TYR A 24 -9.49 -9.37 -10.15
N THR A 25 -10.46 -8.45 -10.19
CA THR A 25 -10.46 -7.29 -9.30
C THR A 25 -10.57 -7.70 -7.83
N ARG A 26 -11.39 -8.71 -7.50
CA ARG A 26 -11.47 -9.25 -6.13
C ARG A 26 -10.15 -9.88 -5.68
N GLU A 27 -9.53 -10.70 -6.51
CA GLU A 27 -8.24 -11.34 -6.19
C GLU A 27 -7.13 -10.29 -6.02
N PHE A 28 -7.12 -9.25 -6.86
CA PHE A 28 -6.21 -8.12 -6.73
C PHE A 28 -6.35 -7.46 -5.36
N TYR A 29 -7.56 -7.11 -4.94
CA TYR A 29 -7.79 -6.47 -3.65
C TYR A 29 -7.39 -7.38 -2.47
N HIS A 30 -7.66 -8.69 -2.54
CA HIS A 30 -7.16 -9.64 -1.54
C HIS A 30 -5.63 -9.68 -1.46
N CYS A 31 -4.94 -9.62 -2.59
CA CYS A 31 -3.48 -9.56 -2.60
C CYS A 31 -2.97 -8.26 -1.98
N MET A 32 -3.63 -7.14 -2.25
CA MET A 32 -3.33 -5.84 -1.63
C MET A 32 -3.56 -5.87 -0.11
N GLU A 33 -4.62 -6.51 0.37
CA GLU A 33 -4.85 -6.70 1.81
C GLU A 33 -3.74 -7.54 2.47
N GLY A 34 -3.30 -8.60 1.80
CA GLY A 34 -2.20 -9.44 2.26
C GLY A 34 -0.87 -8.68 2.32
N PHE A 35 -0.60 -7.83 1.31
CA PHE A 35 0.57 -6.96 1.29
C PHE A 35 0.54 -5.90 2.39
N ALA A 36 -0.62 -5.26 2.61
CA ALA A 36 -0.81 -4.30 3.68
C ALA A 36 -0.60 -4.96 5.06
N SER A 37 -1.22 -6.12 5.29
CA SER A 37 -1.09 -6.85 6.55
C SER A 37 0.34 -7.29 6.84
N ALA A 38 1.07 -7.75 5.82
CA ALA A 38 2.49 -8.09 5.93
C ALA A 38 3.36 -6.86 6.27
N SER A 39 3.01 -5.70 5.72
CA SER A 39 3.67 -4.43 6.02
C SER A 39 3.42 -4.00 7.46
N VAL A 40 2.19 -4.15 7.93
CA VAL A 40 1.82 -3.89 9.31
C VAL A 40 2.60 -4.79 10.28
N ALA A 41 2.64 -6.09 10.01
CA ALA A 41 3.39 -7.04 10.84
C ALA A 41 4.89 -6.71 10.89
N THR A 42 5.48 -6.37 9.73
CA THR A 42 6.90 -6.02 9.60
C THR A 42 7.26 -4.76 10.38
N CYS A 43 6.41 -3.74 10.32
CA CYS A 43 6.64 -2.51 11.06
C CYS A 43 6.41 -2.70 12.56
N ARG A 44 5.39 -3.46 12.99
CA ARG A 44 5.19 -3.81 14.41
C ARG A 44 6.33 -4.62 15.01
N SER A 45 7.01 -5.44 14.21
CA SER A 45 8.19 -6.19 14.66
C SER A 45 9.46 -5.33 14.74
N GLY A 46 9.39 -4.02 14.48
CA GLY A 46 10.53 -3.11 14.47
C GLY A 46 11.46 -3.26 13.27
N ASN A 47 11.10 -4.06 12.26
CA ASN A 47 11.93 -4.26 11.07
C ASN A 47 11.72 -3.12 10.05
N LEU A 48 12.23 -1.94 10.40
CA LEU A 48 12.03 -0.71 9.62
C LEU A 48 12.64 -0.80 8.22
N LYS A 49 13.76 -1.51 8.04
CA LYS A 49 14.39 -1.70 6.72
C LYS A 49 13.48 -2.45 5.75
N LYS A 50 12.81 -3.50 6.24
CA LYS A 50 11.87 -4.25 5.40
C LYS A 50 10.57 -3.48 5.19
N PHE A 51 10.11 -2.73 6.19
CA PHE A 51 8.98 -1.82 6.04
C PHE A 51 9.26 -0.74 4.97
N GLU A 52 10.47 -0.17 4.95
CA GLU A 52 10.95 0.73 3.89
C GLU A 52 10.81 0.10 2.50
N SER A 53 11.23 -1.16 2.35
CA SER A 53 11.08 -1.89 1.09
C SER A 53 9.62 -1.98 0.66
N HIS A 54 8.70 -2.22 1.59
CA HIS A 54 7.28 -2.25 1.28
C HIS A 54 6.75 -0.87 0.87
N LEU A 55 7.19 0.21 1.53
CA LEU A 55 6.85 1.57 1.14
C LEU A 55 7.36 1.91 -0.28
N ASN A 56 8.56 1.46 -0.63
CA ASN A 56 9.11 1.63 -1.97
C ASN A 56 8.34 0.84 -3.04
N ILE A 57 7.88 -0.37 -2.71
CA ILE A 57 6.98 -1.15 -3.58
C ILE A 57 5.66 -0.41 -3.76
N ALA A 58 5.05 0.09 -2.69
CA ALA A 58 3.81 0.85 -2.75
C ALA A 58 3.93 2.12 -3.59
N LYS A 59 5.04 2.86 -3.43
CA LYS A 59 5.39 4.03 -4.25
C LYS A 59 5.46 3.66 -5.74
N LYS A 60 6.16 2.57 -6.07
CA LYS A 60 6.30 2.12 -7.45
C LYS A 60 4.94 1.69 -8.05
N LEU A 61 4.15 0.95 -7.29
CA LEU A 61 2.80 0.54 -7.68
C LEU A 61 1.89 1.74 -7.96
N TYR A 62 1.98 2.80 -7.15
CA TYR A 62 1.19 4.00 -7.36
C TYR A 62 1.65 4.82 -8.58
N ALA A 63 2.97 4.90 -8.81
CA ALA A 63 3.53 5.63 -9.94
C ALA A 63 3.25 4.94 -11.29
N ASP A 64 3.46 3.63 -11.35
CA ASP A 64 3.44 2.85 -12.59
C ASP A 64 2.08 2.16 -12.84
N GLY A 65 1.22 2.09 -11.81
CA GLY A 65 -0.04 1.37 -11.85
C GLY A 65 -1.16 2.10 -12.60
N ASN A 66 -2.15 1.33 -13.06
CA ASN A 66 -3.42 1.88 -13.54
C ASN A 66 -4.31 2.36 -12.38
N GLU A 67 -5.47 2.93 -12.69
CA GLU A 67 -6.39 3.47 -11.67
C GLU A 67 -6.83 2.41 -10.64
N THR A 68 -7.05 1.15 -11.03
CA THR A 68 -7.36 0.07 -10.09
C THR A 68 -6.21 -0.16 -9.10
N VAL A 69 -4.98 -0.17 -9.58
CA VAL A 69 -3.79 -0.36 -8.74
C VAL A 69 -3.60 0.83 -7.80
N LYS A 70 -3.72 2.06 -8.30
CA LYS A 70 -3.63 3.28 -7.49
C LYS A 70 -4.71 3.29 -6.40
N ASN A 71 -5.94 2.93 -6.75
CA ASN A 71 -7.04 2.80 -5.79
C ASN A 71 -6.76 1.71 -4.75
N GLY A 72 -6.15 0.58 -5.14
CA GLY A 72 -5.70 -0.44 -4.19
C GLY A 72 -4.65 0.08 -3.21
N ILE A 73 -3.71 0.90 -3.67
CA ILE A 73 -2.71 1.53 -2.80
C ILE A 73 -3.39 2.49 -1.82
N VAL A 74 -4.25 3.37 -2.31
CA VAL A 74 -4.89 4.40 -1.47
C VAL A 74 -5.91 3.79 -0.49
N ASN A 75 -6.81 2.94 -0.98
CA ASN A 75 -7.97 2.49 -0.21
C ASN A 75 -7.68 1.25 0.64
N VAL A 76 -6.63 0.48 0.33
CA VAL A 76 -6.30 -0.74 1.09
C VAL A 76 -4.97 -0.62 1.81
N PHE A 77 -3.89 -0.34 1.07
CA PHE A 77 -2.55 -0.33 1.66
C PHE A 77 -2.39 0.85 2.63
N LEU A 78 -2.64 2.08 2.17
CA LEU A 78 -2.52 3.25 3.00
C LEU A 78 -3.52 3.21 4.16
N TYR A 79 -4.79 2.91 3.89
CA TYR A 79 -5.80 2.79 4.93
C TYR A 79 -5.38 1.87 6.09
N LYS A 80 -4.89 0.65 5.80
CA LYS A 80 -4.42 -0.28 6.85
C LYS A 80 -3.09 0.14 7.48
N ALA A 81 -2.19 0.76 6.72
CA ALA A 81 -0.92 1.23 7.25
C ALA A 81 -1.09 2.51 8.10
N LEU A 82 -2.16 3.28 7.92
CA LEU A 82 -2.37 4.55 8.63
C LEU A 82 -2.57 4.38 10.13
N ASP A 83 -3.37 3.40 10.53
CA ASP A 83 -3.67 3.15 11.95
C ASP A 83 -2.42 2.87 12.78
N MET A 84 -1.36 2.37 12.15
CA MET A 84 -0.11 2.03 12.83
C MET A 84 0.95 3.14 12.78
N LEU A 85 0.91 4.05 11.81
CA LEU A 85 1.97 5.06 11.66
C LEU A 85 2.02 5.99 12.87
N ASP A 86 0.87 6.32 13.46
CA ASP A 86 0.81 7.16 14.67
C ASP A 86 1.33 6.46 15.92
N GLN A 87 1.27 5.12 15.96
CA GLN A 87 1.75 4.32 17.08
C GLN A 87 3.27 4.11 17.03
N ILE A 88 3.91 4.32 15.87
CA ILE A 88 5.33 4.05 15.65
C ILE A 88 5.98 5.27 14.96
N PRO A 89 6.45 6.27 15.72
CA PRO A 89 6.96 7.54 15.17
C PRO A 89 8.15 7.38 14.20
N ALA A 90 8.93 6.31 14.34
CA ALA A 90 10.02 6.00 13.40
C ALA A 90 9.47 5.55 12.03
N ALA A 91 8.37 4.80 12.02
CA ALA A 91 7.70 4.37 10.79
C ALA A 91 6.99 5.54 10.09
N LYS A 92 6.38 6.45 10.85
CA LYS A 92 5.80 7.70 10.33
C LYS A 92 6.83 8.54 9.58
N ARG A 93 7.97 8.81 10.23
CA ARG A 93 9.09 9.55 9.61
C ARG A 93 9.65 8.85 8.38
N LEU A 94 9.63 7.52 8.34
CA LEU A 94 10.06 6.76 7.17
C LEU A 94 9.06 6.89 6.01
N ALA A 95 7.76 6.78 6.29
CA ALA A 95 6.71 6.99 5.31
C ALA A 95 6.77 8.39 4.69
N GLU A 96 6.94 9.43 5.51
CA GLU A 96 7.11 10.83 5.08
C GLU A 96 8.31 11.06 4.17
N LYS A 97 9.38 10.27 4.32
CA LYS A 97 10.57 10.35 3.46
C LYS A 97 10.43 9.56 2.16
N CYS A 98 9.76 8.40 2.21
CA CYS A 98 9.69 7.49 1.07
C CYS A 98 8.56 7.85 0.10
N LEU A 99 7.38 8.19 0.64
CA LEU A 99 6.16 8.35 -0.15
C LEU A 99 6.08 9.75 -0.80
N PRO A 100 5.51 9.84 -2.01
CA PRO A 100 5.26 11.12 -2.67
C PRO A 100 4.19 11.93 -1.92
N GLN A 101 4.21 13.26 -2.14
CA GLN A 101 3.37 14.19 -1.38
C GLN A 101 1.87 13.93 -1.54
N GLU A 102 1.44 13.42 -2.70
CA GLU A 102 0.06 13.04 -2.99
C GLU A 102 -0.43 11.94 -2.04
N LEU A 103 0.41 10.91 -1.81
CA LEU A 103 0.08 9.83 -0.89
C LEU A 103 0.13 10.31 0.57
N LEU A 104 1.04 11.23 0.90
CA LEU A 104 1.08 11.84 2.24
C LEU A 104 -0.15 12.69 2.54
N ARG A 105 -0.67 13.44 1.53
CA ARG A 105 -1.93 14.19 1.67
C ARG A 105 -3.10 13.26 1.90
N GLU A 106 -3.14 12.14 1.19
CA GLU A 106 -4.20 11.15 1.34
C GLU A 106 -4.15 10.45 2.71
N ILE A 107 -2.94 10.19 3.21
CA ILE A 107 -2.69 9.79 4.60
C ILE A 107 -3.29 10.81 5.58
N SER A 108 -2.95 12.09 5.43
CA SER A 108 -3.47 13.16 6.31
C SER A 108 -4.99 13.31 6.23
N ARG A 109 -5.58 13.18 5.03
CA ARG A 109 -7.03 13.25 4.80
C ARG A 109 -7.76 12.13 5.52
N GLN A 110 -7.25 10.90 5.42
CA GLN A 110 -7.87 9.74 6.05
C GLN A 110 -7.79 9.82 7.58
N HIS A 111 -6.65 10.26 8.15
CA HIS A 111 -6.54 10.52 9.60
C HIS A 111 -7.51 11.57 10.10
N TYR A 112 -7.72 12.65 9.35
CA TYR A 112 -8.66 13.70 9.73
C TYR A 112 -10.12 13.21 9.70
N CYS A 113 -10.48 12.34 8.75
CA CYS A 113 -11.82 11.75 8.66
C CYS A 113 -12.13 10.69 9.73
N SER A 114 -11.12 10.05 10.33
CA SER A 114 -11.31 9.04 11.40
C SER A 114 -11.44 9.63 12.81
N GLY A 115 -11.25 10.95 12.97
CA GLY A 115 -11.35 11.66 14.25
C GLY A 115 -12.65 12.43 14.49
N LEU A 116 -13.65 12.25 13.61
CA LEU A 116 -15.02 12.81 13.71
C LEU A 116 -16.02 11.68 14.01
#